data_AF-A0A3B6I153-F1
#
_entry.id   AF-A0A3B6I153-F1
#
_cell.length_a   1.000
_cell.length_b   1.000
_cell.length_c   1.000
_cell.angle_alpha   90.00
_cell.angle_beta   90.00
_cell.angle_gamma   90.00
#
_symmetry.space_group_name_H-M   'P 1'
#
loop_
_entity.id
_entity.type
_entity.pdbx_description
1 polymer ?
#
loop_
_entity_poly.entity_id
_entity_poly.type
_entity_poly.pdbx_seq_one_letter_code
_entity_poly.pdbx_strand_id
1 'polypeptide(L)'
;MLMSSSMDHAGPSVLRWLLSVAAGGLFALFLLVASPVPFPSASLFLAPTSPASSASRRSQLPLFVDPALSAQARAPPAAPASPPRFAYLISGSKGDAGMLRRCLLALYHPRNHYILHLDAEAPDSDRAALAAFVAAHPVLAAARNVRVVEKANLVTYRGPTMVTTTLHAAAAFLWGEGRGKGADWDWFINLSASDYPLVTQDDMMEVFSELPRDLNFLDHTSDIGWKAFARAMPVIIDPALYMKKKGDLFWIPQKRELPTAFKLFTGSAWMVLSRPFVEYLIWGWDNLPRTVLMYYANFISSPEGYFHTVACNADEFRNTTVNHDLHYIAWDNPPMQHPHLLTLGDWDGMLASAAPFARKFRRDDPVLDRIDADLLSRAPGMLAPGGWCVGEVPAAGGNRTGSDDPCKAVGDAAHVRPGPGAARLKRLVTSLLSEENFRPKQCKVAVVEEHVSAKKVEEHIPSKNVEEHH
;
A
#
# COMPACT_ATOMS: atom_id res chain seq x y z
N MET A 1 0.44 72.48 27.87
CA MET A 1 -0.72 72.70 26.96
C MET A 1 -0.67 71.59 25.93
N LEU A 2 -1.64 70.70 25.73
CA LEU A 2 -3.00 70.53 26.23
C LEU A 2 -3.30 69.02 26.17
N MET A 3 -4.07 68.54 27.14
CA MET A 3 -4.67 67.20 27.19
C MET A 3 -5.63 67.00 25.99
N SER A 4 -5.75 65.77 25.49
CA SER A 4 -7.08 65.18 25.30
C SER A 4 -7.01 63.66 25.16
N SER A 5 -7.78 63.01 26.03
CA SER A 5 -8.15 61.60 26.04
C SER A 5 -8.98 61.25 24.79
N SER A 6 -8.77 60.05 24.23
CA SER A 6 -9.79 59.36 23.44
C SER A 6 -9.85 57.90 23.90
N MET A 7 -10.86 57.59 24.69
CA MET A 7 -11.30 56.23 24.98
C MET A 7 -12.05 55.73 23.75
N ASP A 8 -11.39 54.93 22.92
CA ASP A 8 -12.02 54.32 21.76
C ASP A 8 -13.01 53.23 22.19
N HIS A 9 -14.25 53.41 21.74
CA HIS A 9 -15.36 52.49 21.93
C HIS A 9 -15.06 51.13 21.32
N ALA A 10 -15.06 50.08 22.15
CA ALA A 10 -15.05 48.70 21.67
C ALA A 10 -16.32 48.44 20.84
N GLY A 11 -16.14 48.20 19.53
CA GLY A 11 -17.24 47.97 18.61
C GLY A 11 -18.04 46.70 18.93
N PRO A 12 -19.29 46.58 18.41
CA PRO A 12 -20.22 45.48 18.69
C PRO A 12 -19.68 44.08 18.31
N SER A 13 -18.61 44.00 17.52
CA SER A 13 -17.91 42.77 17.17
C SER A 13 -17.06 42.21 18.32
N VAL A 14 -16.40 43.07 19.10
CA VAL A 14 -15.54 42.65 20.22
C VAL A 14 -16.38 42.08 21.36
N LEU A 15 -17.55 42.68 21.61
CA LEU A 15 -18.48 42.19 22.63
C LEU A 15 -19.03 40.80 22.31
N ARG A 16 -19.29 40.48 21.03
CA ARG A 16 -19.72 39.14 20.59
C ARG A 16 -18.64 38.07 20.77
N TRP A 17 -17.38 38.43 20.51
CA TRP A 17 -16.25 37.54 20.77
C TRP A 17 -16.06 37.28 22.27
N LEU A 18 -16.11 38.33 23.09
CA LEU A 18 -16.01 38.20 24.55
C LEU A 18 -17.13 37.34 25.13
N LEU A 19 -18.37 37.51 24.66
CA LEU A 19 -19.51 36.69 25.08
C LEU A 19 -19.36 35.22 24.65
N SER A 20 -18.80 34.95 23.47
CA SER A 20 -18.58 33.58 22.98
C SER A 20 -17.47 32.87 23.77
N VAL A 21 -16.39 33.58 24.10
CA VAL A 21 -15.31 33.07 24.94
C VAL A 21 -15.78 32.82 26.37
N ALA A 22 -16.58 33.75 26.94
CA ALA A 22 -17.16 33.58 28.27
C ALA A 22 -18.14 32.40 28.33
N ALA A 23 -18.99 32.23 27.32
CA ALA A 23 -19.91 31.10 27.22
C ALA A 23 -19.16 29.76 27.09
N GLY A 24 -18.10 29.71 26.28
CA GLY A 24 -17.25 28.53 26.17
C GLY A 24 -16.52 28.18 27.47
N GLY A 25 -16.01 29.20 28.18
CA GLY A 25 -15.37 29.03 29.49
C GLY A 25 -16.33 28.51 30.56
N LEU A 26 -17.55 29.06 30.62
CA LEU A 26 -18.60 28.61 31.54
C LEU A 26 -19.04 27.18 31.23
N PHE A 27 -19.13 26.80 29.95
CA PHE A 27 -19.46 25.44 29.55
C PHE A 27 -18.36 24.43 29.93
N ALA A 28 -17.08 24.79 29.74
CA ALA A 28 -15.96 23.96 30.16
C ALA A 28 -15.89 23.79 31.70
N LEU A 29 -16.17 24.86 32.44
CA LEU A 29 -16.24 24.81 33.91
C LEU A 29 -17.41 23.93 34.38
N PHE A 30 -18.56 24.03 33.72
CA PHE A 30 -19.71 23.17 34.01
C PHE A 30 -19.39 21.69 33.77
N LEU A 31 -18.69 21.35 32.67
CA LEU A 31 -18.24 19.97 32.41
C LEU A 31 -17.24 19.45 33.45
N LEU A 32 -16.32 20.30 33.92
CA LEU A 32 -15.37 19.95 34.98
C LEU A 32 -16.08 19.67 36.32
N VAL A 33 -17.06 20.50 36.68
CA VAL A 33 -17.83 20.35 37.93
C VAL A 33 -18.84 19.19 37.84
N ALA A 34 -19.39 18.91 36.66
CA ALA A 34 -20.38 17.86 36.45
C ALA A 34 -19.79 16.45 36.26
N SER A 35 -18.46 16.31 36.14
CA SER A 35 -17.81 15.01 35.98
C SER A 35 -17.42 14.41 37.35
N PRO A 36 -17.90 13.20 37.72
CA PRO A 36 -17.47 12.53 38.94
C PRO A 36 -16.20 11.74 38.63
N VAL A 37 -15.08 12.43 38.40
CA VAL A 37 -13.79 11.77 38.19
C VAL A 37 -12.90 12.06 39.40
N PRO A 38 -12.55 11.04 40.22
CA PRO A 38 -11.60 11.23 41.30
C PRO A 38 -10.21 11.49 40.71
N PHE A 39 -9.66 12.68 40.95
CA PHE A 39 -8.26 12.98 40.63
C PHE A 39 -7.35 12.10 41.50
N PRO A 40 -6.43 11.30 40.92
CA PRO A 40 -5.43 10.60 41.71
C PRO A 40 -4.46 11.60 42.32
N SER A 41 -4.25 11.49 43.62
CA SER A 41 -3.33 12.32 44.40
C SER A 41 -1.92 12.27 43.81
N ALA A 42 -1.33 13.43 43.56
CA ALA A 42 0.07 13.58 43.15
C ALA A 42 0.98 13.17 44.32
N SER A 43 1.43 11.92 44.36
CA SER A 43 2.42 11.45 45.34
C SER A 43 3.19 10.24 44.83
N LEU A 44 3.89 10.37 43.70
CA LEU A 44 4.82 9.39 43.13
C LEU A 44 5.67 10.18 42.11
N PHE A 45 6.99 10.38 42.14
CA PHE A 45 8.12 9.76 42.80
C PHE A 45 9.25 10.80 42.94
N LEU A 46 9.76 11.02 44.16
CA LEU A 46 11.14 11.49 44.38
C LEU A 46 11.89 10.30 44.96
N ALA A 47 12.70 9.63 44.13
CA ALA A 47 13.67 8.64 44.59
C ALA A 47 15.02 8.94 43.92
N PRO A 48 16.12 8.95 44.70
CA PRO A 48 17.44 9.31 44.18
C PRO A 48 18.03 8.14 43.38
N THR A 49 18.67 8.45 42.26
CA THR A 49 19.39 7.50 41.42
C THR A 49 20.71 7.11 42.08
N SER A 50 20.95 5.79 42.22
CA SER A 50 22.28 5.22 42.39
C SER A 50 22.58 4.31 41.19
N PRO A 51 23.81 4.23 40.69
CA PRO A 51 24.13 3.49 39.48
C PRO A 51 24.38 2.02 39.81
N ALA A 52 23.67 1.11 39.14
CA ALA A 52 24.00 -0.30 39.16
C ALA A 52 24.10 -0.87 37.74
N SER A 53 25.26 -1.46 37.54
CA SER A 53 25.80 -2.30 36.47
C SER A 53 24.84 -3.26 35.75
N SER A 54 25.14 -3.40 34.45
CA SER A 54 24.91 -4.51 33.52
C SER A 54 24.25 -5.80 34.06
N ALA A 55 23.05 -6.10 33.56
CA ALA A 55 22.59 -7.47 33.33
C ALA A 55 21.39 -7.55 32.36
N SER A 56 21.56 -8.34 31.28
CA SER A 56 20.54 -9.07 30.51
C SER A 56 19.23 -8.38 30.13
N ARG A 57 19.11 -7.96 28.86
CA ARG A 57 17.82 -7.61 28.21
C ARG A 57 16.91 -8.83 28.13
N ARG A 58 16.04 -9.03 29.12
CA ARG A 58 14.77 -9.73 28.91
C ARG A 58 13.82 -8.75 28.22
N SER A 59 13.26 -9.14 27.07
CA SER A 59 12.22 -8.38 26.38
C SER A 59 11.02 -8.21 27.31
N GLN A 60 10.88 -7.05 27.94
CA GLN A 60 9.63 -6.68 28.59
C GLN A 60 8.64 -6.37 27.48
N LEU A 61 7.55 -7.14 27.40
CA LEU A 61 6.39 -6.78 26.59
C LEU A 61 5.94 -5.35 26.96
N PRO A 62 5.61 -4.48 25.99
CA PRO A 62 5.20 -3.13 26.31
C PRO A 62 3.96 -3.16 27.20
N LEU A 63 3.97 -2.36 28.27
CA LEU A 63 2.98 -2.34 29.35
C LEU A 63 1.52 -2.03 28.91
N PHE A 64 1.30 -1.73 27.62
CA PHE A 64 0.05 -1.21 27.06
C PHE A 64 -0.42 -1.96 25.80
N VAL A 65 0.08 -3.16 25.53
CA VAL A 65 -0.43 -3.97 24.41
C VAL A 65 -1.56 -4.87 24.91
N ASP A 66 -2.74 -4.77 24.29
CA ASP A 66 -3.81 -5.75 24.50
C ASP A 66 -3.26 -7.15 24.16
N PRO A 67 -3.20 -8.09 25.13
CA PRO A 67 -2.68 -9.42 24.91
C PRO A 67 -3.41 -10.17 23.79
N ALA A 68 -4.67 -9.83 23.50
CA ALA A 68 -5.42 -10.43 22.41
C ALA A 68 -4.87 -10.03 21.02
N LEU A 69 -4.41 -8.78 20.85
CA LEU A 69 -3.80 -8.31 19.60
C LEU A 69 -2.40 -8.94 19.39
N SER A 70 -1.63 -9.12 20.47
CA SER A 70 -0.31 -9.78 20.39
C SER A 70 -0.41 -11.29 20.22
N ALA A 71 -1.45 -11.95 20.78
CA ALA A 71 -1.68 -13.38 20.63
C ALA A 71 -2.17 -13.75 19.21
N GLN A 72 -2.94 -12.88 18.54
CA GLN A 72 -3.30 -13.04 17.13
C GLN A 72 -2.06 -13.06 16.21
N ALA A 73 -1.00 -12.34 16.56
CA ALA A 73 0.26 -12.35 15.83
C ALA A 73 1.14 -13.60 16.08
N ARG A 74 0.80 -14.46 17.07
CA ARG A 74 1.70 -15.52 17.59
C ARG A 74 1.25 -16.96 17.37
N ALA A 75 0.16 -17.24 16.67
CA ALA A 75 -0.28 -18.62 16.45
C ALA A 75 -0.07 -19.06 14.99
N PRO A 76 0.70 -20.14 14.72
CA PRO A 76 0.56 -20.88 13.48
C PRO A 76 -0.38 -22.07 13.70
N PRO A 77 -1.64 -22.01 13.27
CA PRO A 77 -2.35 -23.23 12.95
C PRO A 77 -1.84 -23.70 11.58
N ALA A 78 -1.27 -24.90 11.51
CA ALA A 78 -1.13 -25.61 10.25
C ALA A 78 -2.54 -25.85 9.69
N ALA A 79 -2.93 -25.10 8.66
CA ALA A 79 -4.25 -25.22 8.05
C ALA A 79 -4.17 -26.13 6.81
N PRO A 80 -5.00 -27.17 6.68
CA PRO A 80 -5.21 -27.84 5.41
C PRO A 80 -5.96 -26.92 4.43
N ALA A 81 -5.33 -26.65 3.28
CA ALA A 81 -5.87 -26.76 1.91
C ALA A 81 -7.17 -26.01 1.51
N SER A 82 -7.44 -24.79 1.98
CA SER A 82 -8.41 -23.91 1.29
C SER A 82 -7.69 -22.90 0.40
N PRO A 83 -8.13 -22.67 -0.85
CA PRO A 83 -7.53 -21.67 -1.71
C PRO A 83 -7.48 -20.29 -1.03
N PRO A 84 -6.34 -19.59 -1.12
CA PRO A 84 -6.15 -18.31 -0.49
C PRO A 84 -7.05 -17.23 -1.09
N ARG A 85 -7.15 -16.12 -0.38
CA ARG A 85 -7.96 -14.97 -0.74
C ARG A 85 -7.08 -13.73 -0.79
N PHE A 86 -7.18 -12.99 -1.89
CA PHE A 86 -6.41 -11.78 -2.11
C PHE A 86 -7.28 -10.54 -1.95
N ALA A 87 -6.71 -9.49 -1.35
CA ALA A 87 -7.29 -8.16 -1.24
C ALA A 87 -6.53 -7.20 -2.17
N TYR A 88 -7.14 -6.81 -3.29
CA TYR A 88 -6.53 -5.97 -4.31
C TYR A 88 -6.92 -4.50 -4.15
N LEU A 89 -5.94 -3.63 -3.94
CA LEU A 89 -6.09 -2.20 -4.21
C LEU A 89 -5.69 -1.93 -5.66
N ILE A 90 -6.64 -1.49 -6.49
CA ILE A 90 -6.36 -1.04 -7.86
C ILE A 90 -6.56 0.47 -7.91
N SER A 91 -5.45 1.19 -8.08
CA SER A 91 -5.40 2.64 -7.97
C SER A 91 -5.18 3.33 -9.32
N GLY A 92 -5.75 4.51 -9.53
CA GLY A 92 -5.57 5.30 -10.75
C GLY A 92 -5.88 6.78 -10.53
N SER A 93 -5.73 7.57 -11.58
CA SER A 93 -6.07 8.98 -11.56
C SER A 93 -6.96 9.34 -12.76
N LYS A 94 -7.00 10.62 -13.14
CA LYS A 94 -7.82 11.15 -14.22
C LYS A 94 -7.60 10.36 -15.52
N GLY A 95 -8.69 9.82 -16.07
CA GLY A 95 -8.68 9.05 -17.32
C GLY A 95 -8.36 7.56 -17.16
N ASP A 96 -8.07 7.07 -15.96
CA ASP A 96 -7.67 5.68 -15.74
C ASP A 96 -8.85 4.72 -15.47
N ALA A 97 -10.08 5.23 -15.40
CA ALA A 97 -11.27 4.41 -15.09
C ALA A 97 -11.42 3.18 -16.01
N GLY A 98 -11.12 3.34 -17.31
CA GLY A 98 -11.14 2.23 -18.28
C GLY A 98 -10.10 1.16 -17.99
N MET A 99 -8.89 1.56 -17.61
CA MET A 99 -7.82 0.64 -17.24
C MET A 99 -8.12 -0.08 -15.92
N LEU A 100 -8.67 0.62 -14.92
CA LEU A 100 -9.13 0.01 -13.67
C LEU A 100 -10.19 -1.06 -13.94
N ARG A 101 -11.17 -0.77 -14.81
CA ARG A 101 -12.19 -1.74 -15.23
C ARG A 101 -11.55 -2.96 -15.91
N ARG A 102 -10.65 -2.75 -16.86
CA ARG A 102 -9.99 -3.83 -17.61
C ARG A 102 -9.18 -4.74 -16.67
N CYS A 103 -8.40 -4.14 -15.76
CA CYS A 103 -7.59 -4.82 -14.77
C CYS A 103 -8.43 -5.58 -13.74
N LEU A 104 -9.51 -4.97 -13.21
CA LEU A 104 -10.44 -5.67 -12.31
C LEU A 104 -11.00 -6.94 -12.97
N LEU A 105 -11.48 -6.84 -14.21
CA LEU A 105 -12.03 -7.99 -14.93
C LEU A 105 -10.97 -9.08 -15.21
N ALA A 106 -9.70 -8.70 -15.35
CA ALA A 106 -8.56 -9.62 -15.50
C ALA A 106 -8.27 -10.39 -14.21
N LEU A 107 -8.39 -9.69 -13.08
CA LEU A 107 -8.05 -10.19 -11.74
C LEU A 107 -9.23 -10.80 -11.00
N TYR A 108 -10.44 -10.77 -11.57
CA TYR A 108 -11.64 -11.07 -10.80
C TYR A 108 -11.73 -12.56 -10.45
N HIS A 109 -12.02 -12.81 -9.18
CA HIS A 109 -12.37 -14.11 -8.64
C HIS A 109 -13.35 -13.90 -7.47
N PRO A 110 -14.42 -14.69 -7.34
CA PRO A 110 -15.46 -14.49 -6.34
C PRO A 110 -14.97 -14.60 -4.88
N ARG A 111 -13.84 -15.26 -4.63
CA ARG A 111 -13.22 -15.36 -3.29
C ARG A 111 -12.40 -14.14 -2.87
N ASN A 112 -11.96 -13.33 -3.82
CA ASN A 112 -11.08 -12.20 -3.57
C ASN A 112 -11.89 -10.95 -3.24
N HIS A 113 -11.21 -9.91 -2.75
CA HIS A 113 -11.81 -8.62 -2.44
C HIS A 113 -11.08 -7.50 -3.17
N TYR A 114 -11.81 -6.49 -3.62
CA TYR A 114 -11.28 -5.44 -4.49
C TYR A 114 -11.70 -4.06 -3.99
N ILE A 115 -10.74 -3.15 -3.92
CA ILE A 115 -10.97 -1.73 -3.74
C ILE A 115 -10.43 -1.01 -4.98
N LEU A 116 -11.33 -0.31 -5.68
CA LEU A 116 -10.99 0.57 -6.79
C LEU A 116 -10.89 2.00 -6.27
N HIS A 117 -9.73 2.62 -6.45
CA HIS A 117 -9.48 4.00 -6.03
C HIS A 117 -9.05 4.84 -7.23
N LEU A 118 -9.90 5.80 -7.63
CA LEU A 118 -9.49 6.91 -8.48
C LEU A 118 -9.23 8.11 -7.58
N ASP A 119 -8.04 8.69 -7.64
CA ASP A 119 -7.68 9.84 -6.79
C ASP A 119 -8.60 11.04 -7.01
N ALA A 120 -8.57 12.00 -6.07
CA ALA A 120 -9.45 13.15 -6.11
C ALA A 120 -9.16 14.14 -7.26
N GLU A 121 -8.10 13.91 -8.06
CA GLU A 121 -7.89 14.64 -9.31
C GLU A 121 -8.78 14.10 -10.44
N ALA A 122 -9.15 12.82 -10.40
CA ALA A 122 -10.17 12.30 -11.30
C ALA A 122 -11.54 12.95 -11.02
N PRO A 123 -12.34 13.26 -12.07
CA PRO A 123 -13.71 13.75 -11.91
C PRO A 123 -14.59 12.82 -11.08
N ASP A 124 -15.54 13.39 -10.32
CA ASP A 124 -16.56 12.60 -9.62
C ASP A 124 -17.38 11.73 -10.57
N SER A 125 -17.56 12.17 -11.83
CA SER A 125 -18.22 11.38 -12.88
C SER A 125 -17.50 10.08 -13.22
N ASP A 126 -16.16 10.07 -13.17
CA ASP A 126 -15.38 8.87 -13.46
C ASP A 126 -15.57 7.83 -12.33
N ARG A 127 -15.57 8.29 -11.08
CA ARG A 127 -15.89 7.44 -9.91
C ARG A 127 -17.32 6.91 -9.96
N ALA A 128 -18.29 7.78 -10.27
CA ALA A 128 -19.69 7.41 -10.38
C ALA A 128 -19.92 6.40 -11.52
N ALA A 129 -19.29 6.60 -12.67
CA ALA A 129 -19.37 5.66 -13.79
C ALA A 129 -18.74 4.30 -13.45
N LEU A 130 -17.61 4.29 -12.75
CA LEU A 130 -16.96 3.06 -12.29
C LEU A 130 -17.84 2.31 -11.28
N ALA A 131 -18.47 3.03 -10.34
CA ALA A 131 -19.42 2.43 -9.39
C ALA A 131 -20.67 1.88 -10.09
N ALA A 132 -21.23 2.63 -11.06
CA ALA A 132 -22.36 2.18 -11.86
C ALA A 132 -22.02 0.92 -12.68
N PHE A 133 -20.81 0.84 -13.24
CA PHE A 133 -20.33 -0.37 -13.91
C PHE A 133 -20.30 -1.58 -12.97
N VAL A 134 -19.73 -1.43 -11.76
CA VAL A 134 -19.68 -2.51 -10.77
C VAL A 134 -21.09 -2.96 -10.36
N ALA A 135 -22.01 -2.02 -10.15
CA ALA A 135 -23.40 -2.30 -9.79
C ALA A 135 -24.20 -2.96 -10.94
N ALA A 136 -23.88 -2.64 -12.19
CA ALA A 136 -24.57 -3.19 -13.37
C ALA A 136 -24.03 -4.57 -13.79
N HIS A 137 -22.80 -4.92 -13.42
CA HIS A 137 -22.20 -6.19 -13.81
C HIS A 137 -22.80 -7.34 -12.97
N PRO A 138 -23.48 -8.34 -13.57
CA PRO A 138 -24.25 -9.34 -12.82
C PRO A 138 -23.44 -10.09 -11.77
N VAL A 139 -22.25 -10.55 -12.14
CA VAL A 139 -21.35 -11.30 -11.26
C VAL A 139 -20.80 -10.45 -10.12
N LEU A 140 -20.33 -9.23 -10.41
CA LEU A 140 -19.73 -8.34 -9.39
C LEU A 140 -20.79 -7.89 -8.38
N ALA A 141 -21.97 -7.53 -8.87
CA ALA A 141 -23.11 -7.11 -8.05
C ALA A 141 -23.62 -8.24 -7.16
N ALA A 142 -23.64 -9.48 -7.65
CA ALA A 142 -24.04 -10.65 -6.87
C ALA A 142 -23.03 -10.99 -5.77
N ALA A 143 -21.73 -10.97 -6.08
CA ALA A 143 -20.66 -11.33 -5.13
C ALA A 143 -20.40 -10.26 -4.06
N ARG A 144 -20.69 -8.97 -4.36
CA ARG A 144 -20.51 -7.84 -3.43
C ARG A 144 -19.11 -7.74 -2.82
N ASN A 145 -18.10 -8.13 -3.59
CA ASN A 145 -16.70 -8.15 -3.18
C ASN A 145 -15.84 -7.07 -3.86
N VAL A 146 -16.47 -6.14 -4.59
CA VAL A 146 -15.83 -4.99 -5.24
C VAL A 146 -16.38 -3.69 -4.68
N ARG A 147 -15.50 -2.81 -4.20
CA ARG A 147 -15.85 -1.49 -3.66
C ARG A 147 -15.14 -0.38 -4.42
N VAL A 148 -15.87 0.66 -4.80
CA VAL A 148 -15.29 1.91 -5.33
C VAL A 148 -15.17 2.92 -4.20
N VAL A 149 -14.00 3.57 -4.07
CA VAL A 149 -13.79 4.62 -3.08
C VAL A 149 -14.45 5.91 -3.56
N GLU A 150 -15.57 6.27 -2.93
CA GLU A 150 -16.31 7.51 -3.25
C GLU A 150 -15.57 8.75 -2.77
N LYS A 151 -15.22 8.77 -1.47
CA LYS A 151 -14.43 9.85 -0.87
C LYS A 151 -12.94 9.62 -1.15
N ALA A 152 -12.54 9.94 -2.37
CA ALA A 152 -11.18 9.74 -2.84
C ALA A 152 -10.16 10.57 -2.08
N ASN A 153 -9.01 9.96 -1.80
CA ASN A 153 -7.82 10.67 -1.37
C ASN A 153 -7.20 11.43 -2.54
N LEU A 154 -6.57 12.56 -2.24
CA LEU A 154 -5.70 13.27 -3.16
C LEU A 154 -4.31 12.62 -3.10
N VAL A 155 -3.71 12.32 -4.25
CA VAL A 155 -2.46 11.56 -4.32
C VAL A 155 -1.40 12.35 -5.08
N THR A 156 -0.31 12.71 -4.39
CA THR A 156 0.84 13.40 -4.98
C THR A 156 1.92 12.38 -5.34
N TYR A 157 2.41 12.44 -6.58
CA TYR A 157 3.51 11.58 -7.01
C TYR A 157 4.77 11.85 -6.16
N ARG A 158 5.46 10.77 -5.77
CA ARG A 158 6.58 10.76 -4.79
C ARG A 158 6.23 11.23 -3.37
N GLY A 159 5.02 11.69 -3.13
CA GLY A 159 4.58 12.18 -1.83
C GLY A 159 4.17 11.08 -0.85
N PRO A 160 4.07 11.41 0.45
CA PRO A 160 3.52 10.53 1.49
C PRO A 160 2.04 10.20 1.27
N THR A 161 1.29 10.97 0.49
CA THR A 161 -0.12 10.69 0.21
C THR A 161 -0.37 9.37 -0.55
N MET A 162 0.63 8.84 -1.26
CA MET A 162 0.57 7.47 -1.80
C MET A 162 0.56 6.41 -0.68
N VAL A 163 1.36 6.63 0.37
CA VAL A 163 1.41 5.73 1.55
C VAL A 163 0.10 5.80 2.31
N THR A 164 -0.39 6.99 2.62
CA THR A 164 -1.65 7.15 3.37
C THR A 164 -2.84 6.61 2.59
N THR A 165 -2.83 6.68 1.25
CA THR A 165 -3.86 6.08 0.41
C THR A 165 -3.83 4.56 0.43
N THR A 166 -2.64 3.97 0.35
CA THR A 166 -2.47 2.52 0.47
C THR A 166 -2.91 2.03 1.85
N LEU A 167 -2.54 2.75 2.92
CA LEU A 167 -2.98 2.48 4.28
C LEU A 167 -4.49 2.63 4.44
N HIS A 168 -5.12 3.65 3.85
CA HIS A 168 -6.58 3.83 3.88
C HIS A 168 -7.31 2.63 3.27
N ALA A 169 -6.86 2.14 2.11
CA ALA A 169 -7.45 0.96 1.48
C ALA A 169 -7.24 -0.31 2.32
N ALA A 170 -6.03 -0.52 2.85
CA ALA A 170 -5.72 -1.64 3.73
C ALA A 170 -6.63 -1.64 4.98
N ALA A 171 -6.81 -0.48 5.60
CA ALA A 171 -7.73 -0.28 6.71
C ALA A 171 -9.19 -0.58 6.30
N ALA A 172 -9.62 -0.15 5.12
CA ALA A 172 -10.95 -0.42 4.59
C ALA A 172 -11.20 -1.91 4.26
N PHE A 173 -10.17 -2.73 4.10
CA PHE A 173 -10.31 -4.19 4.01
C PHE A 173 -10.43 -4.86 5.39
N LEU A 174 -9.76 -4.30 6.42
CA LEU A 174 -9.87 -4.78 7.81
C LEU A 174 -11.19 -4.37 8.47
N TRP A 175 -11.75 -3.23 8.09
CA TRP A 175 -13.04 -2.74 8.56
C TRP A 175 -14.13 -3.01 7.53
N GLY A 176 -15.18 -3.73 7.94
CA GLY A 176 -16.34 -3.98 7.09
C GLY A 176 -17.22 -2.74 6.92
N GLU A 177 -18.28 -2.87 6.12
CA GLU A 177 -19.35 -1.87 6.10
C GLU A 177 -19.91 -1.65 7.52
N GLY A 178 -20.18 -0.40 7.88
CA GLY A 178 -20.73 -0.06 9.21
C GLY A 178 -19.79 -0.27 10.40
N ARG A 179 -18.47 -0.34 10.20
CA ARG A 179 -17.44 -0.62 11.24
C ARG A 179 -17.51 -2.03 11.84
N GLY A 180 -18.09 -2.99 11.10
CA GLY A 180 -18.08 -4.41 11.46
C GLY A 180 -16.76 -5.11 11.13
N LYS A 181 -16.71 -6.44 11.33
CA LYS A 181 -15.60 -7.28 10.90
C LYS A 181 -15.41 -7.14 9.38
N GLY A 182 -14.19 -6.83 8.96
CA GLY A 182 -13.83 -6.71 7.54
C GLY A 182 -13.82 -8.04 6.80
N ALA A 183 -13.43 -7.95 5.53
CA ALA A 183 -13.30 -9.08 4.64
C ALA A 183 -12.30 -10.12 5.21
N ASP A 184 -12.54 -11.38 4.89
CA ASP A 184 -11.64 -12.48 5.22
C ASP A 184 -10.74 -12.74 4.02
N TRP A 185 -9.46 -12.38 4.16
CA TRP A 185 -8.42 -12.37 3.13
C TRP A 185 -7.05 -12.64 3.76
N ASP A 186 -6.08 -13.06 2.95
CA ASP A 186 -4.78 -13.55 3.41
C ASP A 186 -3.62 -12.64 3.02
N TRP A 187 -3.65 -12.12 1.78
CA TRP A 187 -2.66 -11.18 1.27
C TRP A 187 -3.29 -9.93 0.67
N PHE A 188 -2.71 -8.78 0.97
CA PHE A 188 -3.02 -7.48 0.38
C PHE A 188 -2.04 -7.19 -0.76
N ILE A 189 -2.55 -6.81 -1.93
CA ILE A 189 -1.78 -6.52 -3.13
C ILE A 189 -2.16 -5.13 -3.64
N ASN A 190 -1.18 -4.24 -3.80
CA ASN A 190 -1.40 -2.95 -4.44
C ASN A 190 -1.02 -3.00 -5.93
N LEU A 191 -1.86 -2.40 -6.76
CA LEU A 191 -1.68 -2.25 -8.20
C LEU A 191 -2.11 -0.84 -8.62
N SER A 192 -1.57 -0.35 -9.73
CA SER A 192 -2.07 0.83 -10.42
C SER A 192 -2.82 0.46 -11.70
N ALA A 193 -3.43 1.46 -12.33
CA ALA A 193 -4.04 1.42 -13.66
C ALA A 193 -3.10 0.94 -14.78
N SER A 194 -1.84 0.74 -14.46
CA SER A 194 -0.75 0.51 -15.39
C SER A 194 -0.01 -0.80 -15.14
N ASP A 195 -0.50 -1.57 -14.16
CA ASP A 195 -0.09 -2.93 -13.88
C ASP A 195 -1.10 -3.89 -14.50
N TYR A 196 -0.63 -5.08 -14.89
CA TYR A 196 -1.50 -6.10 -15.47
C TYR A 196 -1.03 -7.52 -15.08
N PRO A 197 -1.95 -8.47 -14.83
CA PRO A 197 -1.57 -9.84 -14.48
C PRO A 197 -1.04 -10.62 -15.69
N LEU A 198 -0.03 -11.46 -15.45
CA LEU A 198 0.56 -12.41 -16.41
C LEU A 198 0.17 -13.87 -16.13
N VAL A 199 -0.64 -14.09 -15.10
CA VAL A 199 -1.16 -15.39 -14.67
C VAL A 199 -2.63 -15.24 -14.25
N THR A 200 -3.39 -16.34 -14.28
CA THR A 200 -4.78 -16.34 -13.81
C THR A 200 -4.85 -16.30 -12.28
N GLN A 201 -6.02 -15.98 -11.74
CA GLN A 201 -6.24 -16.04 -10.29
C GLN A 201 -6.11 -17.46 -9.75
N ASP A 202 -6.58 -18.44 -10.52
CA ASP A 202 -6.43 -19.85 -10.19
C ASP A 202 -4.96 -20.28 -10.13
N ASP A 203 -4.12 -19.78 -11.04
CA ASP A 203 -2.67 -20.00 -10.99
C ASP A 203 -2.04 -19.43 -9.70
N MET A 204 -2.44 -18.21 -9.32
CA MET A 204 -1.97 -17.60 -8.07
C MET A 204 -2.44 -18.39 -6.85
N MET A 205 -3.71 -18.78 -6.82
CA MET A 205 -4.29 -19.52 -5.70
C MET A 205 -3.63 -20.89 -5.51
N GLU A 206 -3.36 -21.60 -6.60
CA GLU A 206 -2.62 -22.87 -6.57
C GLU A 206 -1.26 -22.69 -5.90
N VAL A 207 -0.44 -21.77 -6.40
CA VAL A 207 0.93 -21.59 -5.86
C VAL A 207 0.92 -21.04 -4.44
N PHE A 208 0.07 -20.06 -4.14
CA PHE A 208 0.01 -19.45 -2.80
C PHE A 208 -0.63 -20.38 -1.75
N SER A 209 -1.38 -21.41 -2.17
CA SER A 209 -1.92 -22.41 -1.23
C SER A 209 -0.83 -23.22 -0.54
N GLU A 210 0.35 -23.35 -1.16
CA GLU A 210 1.54 -24.05 -0.63
C GLU A 210 2.39 -23.14 0.28
N LEU A 211 2.05 -21.86 0.42
CA LEU A 211 2.87 -20.87 1.10
C LEU A 211 2.42 -20.59 2.54
N PRO A 212 3.37 -20.34 3.46
CA PRO A 212 3.05 -19.74 4.75
C PRO A 212 2.36 -18.38 4.56
N ARG A 213 1.18 -18.22 5.18
CA ARG A 213 0.32 -17.03 5.03
C ARG A 213 0.86 -15.76 5.68
N ASP A 214 1.95 -15.87 6.43
CA ASP A 214 2.66 -14.78 7.09
C ASP A 214 3.77 -14.17 6.21
N LEU A 215 4.06 -14.73 5.04
CA LEU A 215 5.08 -14.19 4.13
C LEU A 215 4.66 -12.85 3.53
N ASN A 216 5.62 -11.93 3.47
CA ASN A 216 5.51 -10.61 2.86
C ASN A 216 6.47 -10.51 1.68
N PHE A 217 5.97 -10.35 0.46
CA PHE A 217 6.78 -10.13 -0.73
C PHE A 217 6.96 -8.62 -0.93
N LEU A 218 8.15 -8.14 -0.60
CA LEU A 218 8.57 -6.76 -0.75
C LEU A 218 10.07 -6.76 -1.07
N ASP A 219 10.43 -6.19 -2.22
CA ASP A 219 11.84 -5.94 -2.54
C ASP A 219 12.40 -4.91 -1.57
N HIS A 220 13.55 -5.15 -0.96
CA HIS A 220 14.15 -4.23 0.00
C HIS A 220 15.68 -4.32 0.06
N THR A 221 16.28 -3.17 0.38
CA THR A 221 17.68 -3.03 0.76
C THR A 221 17.86 -1.93 1.80
N SER A 222 18.79 -2.13 2.74
CA SER A 222 19.25 -1.08 3.66
C SER A 222 20.43 -0.29 3.11
N ASP A 223 21.03 -0.72 1.99
CA ASP A 223 21.98 0.09 1.25
C ASP A 223 21.23 1.16 0.43
N ILE A 224 20.99 2.29 1.08
CA ILE A 224 20.23 3.39 0.50
C ILE A 224 21.10 4.40 -0.26
N GLY A 225 22.43 4.29 -0.20
CA GLY A 225 23.40 5.12 -0.93
C GLY A 225 23.01 6.60 -1.08
N TRP A 226 22.96 7.10 -2.32
CA TRP A 226 22.59 8.48 -2.64
C TRP A 226 21.16 8.86 -2.21
N LYS A 227 20.25 7.88 -2.06
CA LYS A 227 18.87 8.12 -1.62
C LYS A 227 18.82 8.69 -0.20
N ALA A 228 19.83 8.43 0.63
CA ALA A 228 19.97 9.08 1.94
C ALA A 228 19.93 10.62 1.79
N PHE A 229 20.83 11.16 0.97
CA PHE A 229 21.00 12.60 0.77
C PHE A 229 19.88 13.22 -0.07
N ALA A 230 19.38 12.49 -1.07
CA ALA A 230 18.41 13.03 -2.03
C ALA A 230 16.95 12.80 -1.63
N ARG A 231 16.65 11.86 -0.73
CA ARG A 231 15.26 11.49 -0.37
C ARG A 231 14.96 11.51 1.12
N ALA A 232 15.89 11.07 1.97
CA ALA A 232 15.67 10.96 3.41
C ALA A 232 15.97 12.25 4.18
N MET A 233 17.10 12.89 3.87
CA MET A 233 17.56 14.13 4.51
C MET A 233 16.78 15.41 4.10
N PRO A 234 16.26 15.55 2.86
CA PRO A 234 15.42 16.70 2.53
C PRO A 234 14.13 16.71 3.36
N VAL A 235 13.66 17.92 3.67
CA VAL A 235 12.35 18.10 4.30
C VAL A 235 11.39 18.61 3.22
N ILE A 236 10.30 17.87 3.01
CA ILE A 236 9.28 18.18 2.02
C ILE A 236 7.92 18.33 2.68
N ILE A 237 7.07 19.18 2.12
CA ILE A 237 5.67 19.27 2.50
C ILE A 237 4.84 18.84 1.29
N ASP A 238 3.99 17.83 1.48
CA ASP A 238 2.99 17.44 0.50
C ASP A 238 1.72 18.28 0.69
N PRO A 239 1.38 19.18 -0.25
CA PRO A 239 0.19 20.04 -0.11
C PRO A 239 -1.09 19.22 0.01
N ALA A 240 -1.13 18.03 -0.59
CA ALA A 240 -2.31 17.17 -0.60
C ALA A 240 -2.69 16.61 0.79
N LEU A 241 -1.83 16.79 1.80
CA LEU A 241 -2.16 16.45 3.19
C LEU A 241 -3.13 17.45 3.85
N TYR A 242 -3.15 18.71 3.41
CA TYR A 242 -3.93 19.78 4.06
C TYR A 242 -4.68 20.70 3.08
N MET A 243 -4.43 20.58 1.78
CA MET A 243 -5.14 21.30 0.73
C MET A 243 -6.10 20.38 -0.03
N LYS A 244 -7.14 20.99 -0.63
CA LYS A 244 -8.12 20.28 -1.48
C LYS A 244 -7.69 20.14 -2.94
N LYS A 245 -6.55 20.71 -3.33
CA LYS A 245 -6.04 20.69 -4.70
C LYS A 245 -4.68 20.02 -4.72
N LYS A 246 -4.45 19.22 -5.77
CA LYS A 246 -3.15 18.59 -6.04
C LYS A 246 -2.14 19.66 -6.45
N GLY A 247 -0.90 19.48 -6.02
CA GLY A 247 0.22 20.33 -6.36
C GLY A 247 1.54 19.59 -6.13
N ASP A 248 2.63 20.16 -6.60
CA ASP A 248 3.95 19.59 -6.39
C ASP A 248 4.39 19.65 -4.93
N LEU A 249 5.35 18.81 -4.58
CA LEU A 249 5.96 18.80 -3.26
C LEU A 249 6.70 20.14 -3.02
N PHE A 250 6.41 20.78 -1.88
CA PHE A 250 7.16 21.94 -1.44
C PHE A 250 8.47 21.50 -0.78
N TRP A 251 9.55 22.16 -1.16
CA TRP A 251 10.87 21.90 -0.61
C TRP A 251 11.19 22.91 0.47
N ILE A 252 11.65 22.42 1.61
CA ILE A 252 12.18 23.27 2.68
C ILE A 252 13.70 23.32 2.52
N PRO A 253 14.34 24.52 2.59
CA PRO A 253 15.79 24.65 2.43
C PRO A 253 16.60 23.85 3.46
N GLN A 254 16.07 23.73 4.68
CA GLN A 254 16.68 22.99 5.78
C GLN A 254 16.59 21.47 5.55
N LYS A 255 17.68 20.78 5.87
CA LYS A 255 17.75 19.32 5.88
C LYS A 255 17.69 18.80 7.31
N ARG A 256 17.31 17.53 7.46
CA ARG A 256 17.36 16.77 8.71
C ARG A 256 18.44 15.70 8.66
N GLU A 257 18.80 15.20 9.83
CA GLU A 257 19.64 14.02 9.97
C GLU A 257 18.86 12.73 9.73
N LEU A 258 19.59 11.63 9.48
CA LEU A 258 19.01 10.29 9.40
C LEU A 258 18.57 9.80 10.79
N PRO A 259 17.53 8.94 10.87
CA PRO A 259 17.03 8.47 12.15
C PRO A 259 18.04 7.54 12.81
N THR A 260 18.20 7.69 14.12
CA THR A 260 19.04 6.81 14.95
C THR A 260 18.24 5.71 15.64
N ALA A 261 16.90 5.88 15.73
CA ALA A 261 16.00 4.95 16.41
C ALA A 261 15.61 3.72 15.58
N PHE A 262 15.73 3.79 14.25
CA PHE A 262 15.43 2.69 13.32
C PHE A 262 16.30 2.80 12.07
N LYS A 263 16.45 1.69 11.33
CA LYS A 263 17.22 1.64 10.09
C LYS A 263 16.32 1.84 8.88
N LEU A 264 16.74 2.69 7.95
CA LEU A 264 16.00 2.93 6.71
C LEU A 264 16.20 1.77 5.75
N PHE A 265 15.10 1.35 5.12
CA PHE A 265 15.11 0.44 3.99
C PHE A 265 14.41 1.10 2.81
N THR A 266 14.88 0.80 1.60
CA THR A 266 14.22 1.21 0.35
C THR A 266 14.01 0.04 -0.58
N GLY A 267 13.05 0.13 -1.49
CA GLY A 267 12.69 -0.93 -2.42
C GLY A 267 11.62 -0.53 -3.41
N SER A 268 10.91 -1.51 -3.96
CA SER A 268 9.79 -1.29 -4.87
C SER A 268 8.58 -0.68 -4.15
N ALA A 269 7.77 0.11 -4.85
CA ALA A 269 6.48 0.57 -4.31
C ALA A 269 5.38 -0.51 -4.38
N TRP A 270 5.65 -1.63 -5.06
CA TRP A 270 4.73 -2.75 -5.27
C TRP A 270 5.04 -3.86 -4.30
N MET A 271 4.00 -4.47 -3.75
CA MET A 271 4.15 -5.40 -2.64
C MET A 271 2.96 -6.36 -2.54
N VAL A 272 3.23 -7.54 -1.98
CA VAL A 272 2.21 -8.49 -1.53
C VAL A 272 2.42 -8.69 -0.03
N LEU A 273 1.55 -8.08 0.78
CA LEU A 273 1.67 -8.06 2.23
C LEU A 273 0.73 -9.08 2.87
N SER A 274 1.25 -9.85 3.82
CA SER A 274 0.44 -10.73 4.67
C SER A 274 -0.56 -9.92 5.50
N ARG A 275 -1.72 -10.51 5.78
CA ARG A 275 -2.71 -9.91 6.67
C ARG A 275 -2.16 -9.55 8.05
N PRO A 276 -1.39 -10.40 8.77
CA PRO A 276 -0.82 -10.03 10.06
C PRO A 276 0.05 -8.77 10.00
N PHE A 277 0.81 -8.57 8.91
CA PHE A 277 1.62 -7.37 8.76
C PHE A 277 0.76 -6.13 8.49
N VAL A 278 -0.30 -6.25 7.68
CA VAL A 278 -1.25 -5.16 7.47
C VAL A 278 -2.00 -4.80 8.76
N GLU A 279 -2.40 -5.79 9.55
CA GLU A 279 -2.99 -5.59 10.88
C GLU A 279 -2.03 -4.82 11.80
N TYR A 280 -0.73 -5.14 11.76
CA TYR A 280 0.29 -4.39 12.50
C TYR A 280 0.40 -2.94 12.02
N LEU A 281 0.41 -2.70 10.71
CA LEU A 281 0.49 -1.36 10.13
C LEU A 281 -0.71 -0.48 10.56
N ILE A 282 -1.91 -1.06 10.62
CA ILE A 282 -3.15 -0.33 10.90
C ILE A 282 -3.43 -0.21 12.40
N TRP A 283 -3.34 -1.30 13.16
CA TRP A 283 -3.64 -1.31 14.59
C TRP A 283 -2.46 -0.81 15.42
N GLY A 284 -1.23 -1.05 14.95
CA GLY A 284 0.00 -0.54 15.57
C GLY A 284 0.05 -0.84 17.07
N TRP A 285 0.08 -2.13 17.43
CA TRP A 285 0.26 -2.51 18.83
C TRP A 285 1.65 -2.15 19.38
N ASP A 286 2.59 -1.79 18.52
CA ASP A 286 3.78 -1.00 18.85
C ASP A 286 3.72 0.37 18.13
N ASN A 287 4.49 1.35 18.62
CA ASN A 287 4.51 2.70 18.07
C ASN A 287 5.37 2.86 16.80
N LEU A 288 6.13 1.82 16.40
CA LEU A 288 6.99 1.86 15.22
C LEU A 288 6.23 2.28 13.94
N PRO A 289 5.08 1.70 13.54
CA PRO A 289 4.39 2.09 12.30
C PRO A 289 3.99 3.56 12.28
N ARG A 290 3.62 4.14 13.43
CA ARG A 290 3.25 5.56 13.57
C ARG A 290 4.47 6.47 13.52
N THR A 291 5.54 6.08 14.21
CA THR A 291 6.81 6.81 14.23
C THR A 291 7.43 6.88 12.84
N VAL A 292 7.46 5.75 12.14
CA VAL A 292 7.96 5.67 10.77
C VAL A 292 7.04 6.44 9.82
N LEU A 293 5.71 6.38 9.98
CA LEU A 293 4.78 7.14 9.14
C LEU A 293 5.02 8.65 9.27
N MET A 294 5.18 9.15 10.49
CA MET A 294 5.53 10.55 10.75
C MET A 294 6.87 10.92 10.10
N TYR A 295 7.88 10.04 10.17
CA TYR A 295 9.17 10.28 9.52
C TYR A 295 9.04 10.33 7.99
N TYR A 296 8.22 9.44 7.41
CA TYR A 296 7.99 9.34 5.97
C TYR A 296 7.06 10.43 5.42
N ALA A 297 6.34 11.18 6.27
CA ALA A 297 5.65 12.40 5.84
C ALA A 297 6.59 13.43 5.20
N ASN A 298 7.89 13.36 5.51
CA ASN A 298 8.94 14.22 4.98
C ASN A 298 10.01 13.39 4.22
N PHE A 299 9.59 12.42 3.40
CA PHE A 299 10.50 11.55 2.64
C PHE A 299 10.08 11.45 1.18
N ILE A 300 11.01 11.67 0.25
CA ILE A 300 10.71 11.64 -1.19
C ILE A 300 10.62 10.20 -1.69
N SER A 301 9.60 9.90 -2.50
CA SER A 301 9.23 8.52 -2.86
C SER A 301 8.92 7.69 -1.62
N SER A 302 8.12 8.25 -0.70
CA SER A 302 7.71 7.59 0.54
C SER A 302 7.26 6.12 0.43
N PRO A 303 6.46 5.68 -0.58
CA PRO A 303 6.03 4.29 -0.66
C PRO A 303 7.16 3.31 -0.97
N GLU A 304 8.27 3.76 -1.54
CA GLU A 304 9.47 2.96 -1.76
C GLU A 304 10.28 2.74 -0.47
N GLY A 305 9.77 3.09 0.73
CA GLY A 305 10.54 2.92 1.97
C GLY A 305 9.71 2.71 3.24
N TYR A 306 8.50 3.25 3.35
CA TYR A 306 7.69 3.13 4.57
C TYR A 306 7.45 1.68 4.97
N PHE A 307 6.88 0.86 4.08
CA PHE A 307 6.52 -0.52 4.37
C PHE A 307 7.76 -1.39 4.66
N HIS A 308 8.82 -1.22 3.87
CA HIS A 308 10.11 -1.91 4.06
C HIS A 308 10.74 -1.60 5.43
N THR A 309 10.78 -0.31 5.79
CA THR A 309 11.35 0.14 7.06
C THR A 309 10.55 -0.41 8.24
N VAL A 310 9.22 -0.41 8.18
CA VAL A 310 8.41 -1.00 9.26
C VAL A 310 8.62 -2.52 9.35
N ALA A 311 8.57 -3.24 8.22
CA ALA A 311 8.76 -4.69 8.20
C ALA A 311 10.13 -5.11 8.76
N CYS A 312 11.19 -4.41 8.36
CA CYS A 312 12.56 -4.77 8.73
C CYS A 312 13.01 -4.30 10.11
N ASN A 313 12.29 -3.38 10.75
CA ASN A 313 12.58 -2.95 12.13
C ASN A 313 11.64 -3.58 13.16
N ALA A 314 10.61 -4.32 12.74
CA ALA A 314 9.74 -5.09 13.63
C ALA A 314 10.25 -6.52 13.78
N ASP A 315 10.46 -6.96 15.03
CA ASP A 315 11.02 -8.28 15.34
C ASP A 315 10.14 -9.43 14.80
N GLU A 316 8.83 -9.24 14.79
CA GLU A 316 7.84 -10.21 14.30
C GLU A 316 7.87 -10.38 12.79
N PHE A 317 8.23 -9.35 12.02
CA PHE A 317 8.07 -9.33 10.56
C PHE A 317 9.38 -9.47 9.80
N ARG A 318 10.52 -9.07 10.39
CA ARG A 318 11.83 -9.06 9.70
C ARG A 318 12.25 -10.42 9.09
N ASN A 319 11.75 -11.52 9.64
CA ASN A 319 12.05 -12.90 9.23
C ASN A 319 10.97 -13.52 8.32
N THR A 320 9.96 -12.75 7.94
CA THR A 320 8.87 -13.15 7.03
C THR A 320 8.96 -12.46 5.66
N THR A 321 10.02 -11.66 5.44
CA THR A 321 10.20 -10.92 4.19
C THR A 321 10.81 -11.81 3.12
N VAL A 322 10.17 -11.84 1.95
CA VAL A 322 10.67 -12.38 0.69
C VAL A 322 11.11 -11.19 -0.16
N ASN A 323 12.41 -11.10 -0.46
CA ASN A 323 13.01 -9.95 -1.12
C ASN A 323 12.77 -9.96 -2.64
N HIS A 324 11.52 -9.73 -3.02
CA HIS A 324 11.01 -9.66 -4.39
C HIS A 324 9.62 -9.01 -4.39
N ASP A 325 9.28 -8.18 -5.36
CA ASP A 325 7.99 -7.46 -5.42
C ASP A 325 6.91 -8.17 -6.26
N LEU A 326 7.27 -9.29 -6.90
CA LEU A 326 6.42 -10.11 -7.78
C LEU A 326 5.97 -9.35 -9.05
N HIS A 327 6.72 -8.34 -9.47
CA HIS A 327 6.48 -7.61 -10.71
C HIS A 327 7.64 -7.80 -11.68
N TYR A 328 7.32 -7.97 -12.96
CA TYR A 328 8.25 -7.70 -14.04
C TYR A 328 8.26 -6.20 -14.33
N ILE A 329 9.43 -5.58 -14.16
CA ILE A 329 9.65 -4.16 -14.43
C ILE A 329 10.90 -4.02 -15.31
N ALA A 330 10.71 -3.57 -16.54
CA ALA A 330 11.82 -3.25 -17.43
C ALA A 330 12.28 -1.80 -17.20
N TRP A 331 13.58 -1.57 -17.19
CA TRP A 331 14.20 -0.26 -17.06
C TRP A 331 15.14 -0.02 -18.24
N ASP A 332 15.09 1.18 -18.81
CA ASP A 332 16.08 1.60 -19.80
C ASP A 332 17.48 1.67 -19.18
N ASN A 333 18.53 1.63 -19.99
CA ASN A 333 19.90 1.83 -19.54
C ASN A 333 20.52 3.06 -20.24
N PRO A 334 20.80 4.16 -19.51
CA PRO A 334 20.60 4.36 -18.07
C PRO A 334 19.11 4.47 -17.68
N PRO A 335 18.75 4.15 -16.41
CA PRO A 335 17.36 4.17 -15.97
C PRO A 335 16.79 5.58 -16.02
N MET A 336 15.62 5.71 -16.67
CA MET A 336 14.84 6.95 -16.67
C MET A 336 14.04 7.10 -15.37
N GLN A 337 13.35 8.24 -15.22
CA GLN A 337 12.48 8.51 -14.06
C GLN A 337 11.34 7.49 -13.92
N HIS A 338 10.87 6.94 -15.03
CA HIS A 338 9.79 5.95 -15.06
C HIS A 338 10.30 4.67 -15.75
N PRO A 339 9.78 3.49 -15.37
CA PRO A 339 10.09 2.24 -16.06
C PRO A 339 9.78 2.32 -17.56
N HIS A 340 10.43 1.46 -18.33
CA HIS A 340 10.14 1.25 -19.74
C HIS A 340 8.66 0.89 -19.93
N LEU A 341 8.06 1.41 -21.00
CA LEU A 341 6.68 1.11 -21.33
C LEU A 341 6.62 -0.18 -22.13
N LEU A 342 6.11 -1.24 -21.51
CA LEU A 342 6.10 -2.59 -22.07
C LEU A 342 5.22 -2.67 -23.31
N THR A 343 5.74 -3.35 -24.33
CA THR A 343 5.10 -3.58 -25.63
C THR A 343 5.14 -5.06 -26.00
N LEU A 344 4.66 -5.41 -27.20
CA LEU A 344 4.83 -6.77 -27.76
C LEU A 344 6.29 -7.21 -27.86
N GLY A 345 7.25 -6.28 -27.95
CA GLY A 345 8.68 -6.58 -28.00
C GLY A 345 9.22 -7.16 -26.69
N ASP A 346 8.55 -6.89 -25.56
CA ASP A 346 8.96 -7.32 -24.23
C ASP A 346 8.34 -8.66 -23.80
N TRP A 347 7.62 -9.31 -24.71
CA TRP A 347 6.84 -10.52 -24.43
C TRP A 347 7.67 -11.64 -23.80
N ASP A 348 8.82 -11.95 -24.40
CA ASP A 348 9.68 -13.03 -23.91
C ASP A 348 10.28 -12.70 -22.54
N GLY A 349 10.62 -11.43 -22.30
CA GLY A 349 11.10 -10.95 -21.00
C GLY A 349 10.04 -11.10 -19.91
N MET A 350 8.79 -10.73 -20.20
CA MET A 350 7.65 -10.92 -19.30
C MET A 350 7.48 -12.40 -18.92
N LEU A 351 7.48 -13.32 -19.89
CA LEU A 351 7.30 -14.74 -19.63
C LEU A 351 8.51 -15.38 -18.92
N ALA A 352 9.73 -14.96 -19.27
CA ALA A 352 10.95 -15.46 -18.66
C ALA A 352 11.08 -15.06 -17.19
N SER A 353 10.56 -13.89 -16.81
CA SER A 353 10.56 -13.42 -15.41
C SER A 353 9.79 -14.33 -14.46
N ALA A 354 8.82 -15.09 -14.98
CA ALA A 354 7.86 -15.90 -14.22
C ALA A 354 7.04 -15.12 -13.17
N ALA A 355 7.10 -13.78 -13.18
CA ALA A 355 6.35 -12.93 -12.27
C ALA A 355 4.84 -12.96 -12.59
N PRO A 356 3.97 -12.88 -11.56
CA PRO A 356 2.52 -12.86 -11.77
C PRO A 356 1.98 -11.52 -12.28
N PHE A 357 2.74 -10.43 -12.16
CA PHE A 357 2.36 -9.09 -12.62
C PHE A 357 3.47 -8.45 -13.45
N ALA A 358 3.11 -7.50 -14.31
CA ALA A 358 4.05 -6.70 -15.08
C ALA A 358 3.63 -5.23 -15.14
N ARG A 359 4.63 -4.36 -15.35
CA ARG A 359 4.44 -2.91 -15.54
C ARG A 359 5.63 -2.25 -16.26
N LYS A 360 5.44 -1.11 -16.93
CA LYS A 360 4.21 -0.31 -17.03
C LYS A 360 3.60 -0.41 -18.43
N PHE A 361 2.30 -0.60 -18.52
CA PHE A 361 1.58 -0.62 -19.80
C PHE A 361 0.99 0.75 -20.16
N ARG A 362 1.00 1.07 -21.45
CA ARG A 362 0.17 2.15 -22.00
C ARG A 362 -1.30 1.72 -22.03
N ARG A 363 -2.19 2.72 -22.00
CA ARG A 363 -3.62 2.48 -22.20
C ARG A 363 -3.85 1.88 -23.59
N ASP A 364 -4.65 0.83 -23.64
CA ASP A 364 -5.08 0.15 -24.88
C ASP A 364 -3.91 -0.34 -25.76
N ASP A 365 -2.75 -0.63 -25.17
CA ASP A 365 -1.62 -1.21 -25.89
C ASP A 365 -1.97 -2.63 -26.37
N PRO A 366 -1.66 -3.01 -27.64
CA PRO A 366 -1.95 -4.34 -28.17
C PRO A 366 -1.35 -5.50 -27.36
N VAL A 367 -0.29 -5.26 -26.58
CA VAL A 367 0.26 -6.27 -25.68
C VAL A 367 -0.75 -6.73 -24.63
N LEU A 368 -1.65 -5.85 -24.17
CA LEU A 368 -2.69 -6.18 -23.21
C LEU A 368 -3.71 -7.17 -23.80
N ASP A 369 -4.05 -7.00 -25.09
CA ASP A 369 -4.96 -7.90 -25.80
C ASP A 369 -4.33 -9.29 -25.96
N ARG A 370 -3.02 -9.33 -26.23
CA ARG A 370 -2.26 -10.58 -26.28
C ARG A 370 -2.16 -11.25 -24.91
N ILE A 371 -1.97 -10.50 -23.82
CA ILE A 371 -2.00 -11.06 -22.46
C ILE A 371 -3.39 -11.66 -22.16
N ASP A 372 -4.46 -10.91 -22.48
CA ASP A 372 -5.84 -11.36 -22.28
C ASP A 372 -6.13 -12.68 -23.04
N ALA A 373 -5.72 -12.76 -24.30
CA ALA A 373 -5.94 -13.94 -25.13
C ALA A 373 -5.03 -15.13 -24.74
N ASP A 374 -3.71 -14.92 -24.68
CA ASP A 374 -2.72 -16.00 -24.61
C ASP A 374 -2.50 -16.49 -23.18
N LEU A 375 -2.58 -15.60 -22.17
CA LEU A 375 -2.25 -15.93 -20.78
C LEU A 375 -3.48 -16.07 -19.89
N LEU A 376 -4.49 -15.20 -20.09
CA LEU A 376 -5.67 -15.15 -19.24
C LEU A 376 -6.88 -15.84 -19.87
N SER A 377 -6.78 -16.29 -21.12
CA SER A 377 -7.85 -16.98 -21.87
C SER A 377 -9.18 -16.23 -21.85
N ARG A 378 -9.13 -14.89 -21.89
CA ARG A 378 -10.31 -14.00 -21.82
C ARG A 378 -10.47 -13.17 -23.09
N ALA A 379 -11.70 -12.83 -23.41
CA ALA A 379 -12.01 -11.87 -24.48
C ALA A 379 -12.20 -10.47 -23.89
N PRO A 380 -12.10 -9.40 -24.70
CA PRO A 380 -12.31 -8.03 -24.24
C PRO A 380 -13.63 -7.86 -23.50
N GLY A 381 -13.58 -7.20 -22.34
CA GLY A 381 -14.76 -6.91 -21.52
C GLY A 381 -15.30 -8.08 -20.70
N MET A 382 -14.71 -9.27 -20.80
CA MET A 382 -15.15 -10.49 -20.11
C MET A 382 -14.29 -10.75 -18.88
N LEU A 383 -14.81 -11.48 -17.89
CA LEU A 383 -14.01 -11.93 -16.74
C LEU A 383 -12.97 -12.97 -17.20
N ALA A 384 -11.81 -13.00 -16.53
CA ALA A 384 -10.87 -14.10 -16.70
C ALA A 384 -11.50 -15.41 -16.19
N PRO A 385 -11.56 -16.48 -17.01
CA PRO A 385 -12.18 -17.72 -16.58
C PRO A 385 -11.33 -18.45 -15.54
N GLY A 386 -12.00 -18.97 -14.51
CA GLY A 386 -11.43 -19.84 -13.49
C GLY A 386 -12.27 -21.11 -13.30
N GLY A 387 -11.87 -21.97 -12.37
CA GLY A 387 -12.61 -23.18 -11.99
C GLY A 387 -13.99 -22.86 -11.42
N TRP A 388 -14.17 -21.68 -10.84
CA TRP A 388 -15.45 -21.22 -10.32
C TRP A 388 -16.52 -20.94 -11.40
N CYS A 389 -16.15 -20.84 -12.68
CA CYS A 389 -17.11 -20.56 -13.75
C CYS A 389 -17.97 -21.79 -14.09
N VAL A 390 -19.29 -21.61 -14.19
CA VAL A 390 -20.24 -22.72 -14.44
C VAL A 390 -20.22 -23.19 -15.90
N GLY A 391 -20.00 -22.28 -16.85
CA GLY A 391 -19.96 -22.63 -18.27
C GLY A 391 -18.67 -23.34 -18.66
N GLU A 392 -18.72 -24.10 -19.76
CA GLU A 392 -17.52 -24.75 -20.30
C GLU A 392 -16.48 -23.71 -20.70
N VAL A 393 -15.34 -23.74 -20.01
CA VAL A 393 -14.19 -22.89 -20.34
C VAL A 393 -13.33 -23.65 -21.36
N PRO A 394 -13.10 -23.10 -22.56
CA PRO A 394 -12.20 -23.71 -23.54
C PRO A 394 -10.80 -23.87 -22.96
N ALA A 395 -10.09 -24.94 -23.36
CA ALA A 395 -8.67 -25.07 -23.05
C ALA A 395 -7.88 -23.86 -23.60
N ALA A 396 -6.81 -23.46 -22.91
CA ALA A 396 -5.94 -22.36 -23.33
C ALA A 396 -5.49 -22.54 -24.80
N GLY A 397 -5.79 -21.56 -25.65
CA GLY A 397 -5.51 -21.60 -27.10
C GLY A 397 -6.61 -22.24 -27.97
N GLY A 398 -7.76 -22.63 -27.42
CA GLY A 398 -8.91 -23.12 -28.19
C GLY A 398 -9.71 -21.98 -28.85
N ASN A 399 -10.04 -22.12 -30.13
CA ASN A 399 -10.93 -21.17 -30.83
C ASN A 399 -12.33 -21.22 -30.21
N ARG A 400 -12.81 -20.07 -29.71
CA ARG A 400 -14.20 -19.91 -29.25
C ARG A 400 -15.12 -19.91 -30.46
N THR A 401 -15.95 -20.95 -30.58
CA THR A 401 -17.02 -21.03 -31.57
C THR A 401 -18.37 -20.54 -31.03
N GLY A 402 -18.48 -20.23 -29.72
CA GLY A 402 -19.69 -19.77 -29.06
C GLY A 402 -19.55 -18.38 -28.40
N SER A 403 -20.64 -17.60 -28.41
CA SER A 403 -20.74 -16.25 -27.84
C SER A 403 -21.04 -16.23 -26.34
N ASP A 404 -21.14 -17.40 -25.68
CA ASP A 404 -21.56 -17.47 -24.29
C ASP A 404 -20.38 -17.33 -23.34
N ASP A 405 -20.42 -16.27 -22.53
CA ASP A 405 -19.51 -16.05 -21.41
C ASP A 405 -19.60 -17.21 -20.41
N PRO A 406 -18.53 -18.02 -20.20
CA PRO A 406 -18.57 -19.15 -19.29
C PRO A 406 -18.72 -18.71 -17.82
N CYS A 407 -18.41 -17.44 -17.53
CA CYS A 407 -18.38 -16.88 -16.18
C CYS A 407 -19.60 -15.99 -15.89
N LYS A 408 -20.72 -16.16 -16.62
CA LYS A 408 -22.00 -15.46 -16.34
C LYS A 408 -22.56 -15.72 -14.94
N ALA A 409 -22.26 -16.89 -14.38
CA ALA A 409 -22.73 -17.31 -13.07
C ALA A 409 -21.56 -17.82 -12.22
N VAL A 410 -21.65 -17.57 -10.92
CA VAL A 410 -20.67 -18.04 -9.93
C VAL A 410 -21.03 -19.47 -9.52
N GLY A 411 -20.14 -20.41 -9.79
CA GLY A 411 -20.20 -21.80 -9.32
C GLY A 411 -19.49 -21.97 -7.97
N ASP A 412 -18.77 -23.07 -7.79
CA ASP A 412 -17.98 -23.28 -6.58
C ASP A 412 -16.74 -22.37 -6.59
N ALA A 413 -16.80 -21.30 -5.79
CA ALA A 413 -15.71 -20.36 -5.64
C ALA A 413 -14.41 -21.02 -5.13
N ALA A 414 -14.47 -22.16 -4.42
CA ALA A 414 -13.29 -22.88 -3.95
C ALA A 414 -12.68 -23.83 -5.00
N HIS A 415 -13.36 -24.09 -6.12
CA HIS A 415 -12.81 -24.91 -7.18
C HIS A 415 -11.80 -24.10 -8.00
N VAL A 416 -10.54 -24.49 -7.91
CA VAL A 416 -9.42 -23.88 -8.65
C VAL A 416 -9.01 -24.82 -9.78
N ARG A 417 -8.84 -24.28 -10.98
CA ARG A 417 -8.31 -24.97 -12.16
C ARG A 417 -7.07 -24.22 -12.64
N PRO A 418 -5.87 -24.56 -12.12
CA PRO A 418 -4.64 -23.88 -12.52
C PRO A 418 -4.33 -24.14 -13.99
N GLY A 419 -3.77 -23.13 -14.64
CA GLY A 419 -3.27 -23.19 -16.01
C GLY A 419 -1.74 -23.27 -16.08
N PRO A 420 -1.16 -23.01 -17.26
CA PRO A 420 0.30 -22.99 -17.44
C PRO A 420 1.02 -21.90 -16.64
N GLY A 421 0.29 -20.87 -16.18
CA GLY A 421 0.82 -19.78 -15.35
C GLY A 421 1.30 -20.27 -13.99
N ALA A 422 0.60 -21.23 -13.39
CA ALA A 422 0.96 -21.82 -12.09
C ALA A 422 2.37 -22.42 -12.13
N ALA A 423 2.69 -23.18 -13.19
CA ALA A 423 4.01 -23.77 -13.35
C ALA A 423 5.13 -22.73 -13.51
N ARG A 424 4.85 -21.59 -14.16
CA ARG A 424 5.82 -20.47 -14.22
C ARG A 424 6.02 -19.86 -12.84
N LEU A 425 4.93 -19.44 -12.20
CA LEU A 425 4.96 -18.79 -10.89
C LEU A 425 5.61 -19.68 -9.83
N LYS A 426 5.33 -20.99 -9.84
CA LYS A 426 5.93 -21.96 -8.92
C LYS A 426 7.46 -22.02 -9.05
N ARG A 427 8.02 -21.88 -10.26
CA ARG A 427 9.49 -21.81 -10.43
C ARG A 427 10.08 -20.57 -9.76
N LEU A 428 9.45 -19.40 -9.95
CA LEU A 428 9.89 -18.17 -9.30
C LEU A 428 9.83 -18.32 -7.78
N VAL A 429 8.68 -18.70 -7.24
CA VAL A 429 8.45 -18.83 -5.79
C VAL A 429 9.40 -19.86 -5.15
N THR A 430 9.61 -21.02 -5.79
CA THR A 430 10.55 -22.03 -5.32
C THR A 430 11.98 -21.48 -5.26
N SER A 431 12.40 -20.71 -6.28
CA SER A 431 13.70 -20.05 -6.29
C SER A 431 13.84 -19.03 -5.16
N LEU A 432 12.82 -18.19 -4.97
CA LEU A 432 12.80 -17.16 -3.93
C LEU A 432 12.85 -17.74 -2.51
N LEU A 433 12.22 -18.90 -2.29
CA LEU A 433 12.13 -19.57 -1.00
C LEU A 433 13.23 -20.62 -0.76
N SER A 434 14.18 -20.77 -1.70
CA SER A 434 15.35 -21.64 -1.51
C SER A 434 16.27 -21.13 -0.40
N GLU A 435 17.05 -22.03 0.20
CA GLU A 435 18.02 -21.71 1.26
C GLU A 435 19.03 -20.62 0.84
N GLU A 436 19.40 -20.59 -0.44
CA GLU A 436 20.36 -19.61 -0.99
C GLU A 436 19.76 -18.21 -1.13
N ASN A 437 18.45 -18.10 -1.35
CA ASN A 437 17.79 -16.83 -1.66
C ASN A 437 16.98 -16.27 -0.49
N PHE A 438 16.30 -17.11 0.30
CA PHE A 438 15.35 -16.62 1.28
C PHE A 438 16.05 -16.04 2.51
N ARG A 439 16.67 -16.88 3.34
CA ARG A 439 17.31 -16.46 4.60
C ARG A 439 18.43 -15.43 4.39
N PRO A 440 19.30 -15.56 3.37
CA PRO A 440 20.38 -14.60 3.15
C PRO A 440 19.92 -13.21 2.67
N LYS A 441 18.71 -13.08 2.10
CA LYS A 441 18.19 -11.81 1.56
C LYS A 441 17.07 -11.18 2.41
N GLN A 442 16.81 -11.71 3.60
CA GLN A 442 15.93 -11.07 4.59
C GLN A 442 16.52 -9.74 5.05
N CYS A 443 15.82 -9.04 5.94
CA CYS A 443 16.14 -7.70 6.43
C CYS A 443 17.53 -7.61 7.09
N LYS A 444 18.57 -7.42 6.28
CA LYS A 444 19.94 -7.21 6.69
C LYS A 444 20.25 -5.72 6.72
N VAL A 445 20.99 -5.29 7.73
CA VAL A 445 21.51 -3.93 7.82
C VAL A 445 22.89 -3.91 7.15
N ALA A 446 23.02 -3.16 6.06
CA ALA A 446 24.30 -2.91 5.41
C ALA A 446 25.20 -2.13 6.37
N VAL A 447 26.46 -2.54 6.49
CA VAL A 447 27.47 -1.77 7.20
C VAL A 447 27.86 -0.62 6.28
N VAL A 448 27.51 0.60 6.66
CA VAL A 448 27.95 1.79 5.92
C VAL A 448 29.42 2.01 6.29
N GLU A 449 30.34 1.69 5.39
CA GLU A 449 31.70 2.20 5.48
C GLU A 449 31.65 3.72 5.25
N GLU A 450 32.12 4.51 6.22
CA GLU A 450 32.07 5.99 6.26
C GLU A 450 32.92 6.71 5.18
N HIS A 451 33.09 6.13 4.00
CA HIS A 451 33.91 6.68 2.92
C HIS A 451 33.10 7.03 1.68
N VAL A 452 32.09 7.89 1.85
CA VAL A 452 31.54 8.66 0.71
C VAL A 452 31.83 10.13 0.96
N SER A 453 32.96 10.58 0.40
CA SER A 453 33.32 11.99 0.37
C SER A 453 32.23 12.78 -0.37
N ALA A 454 31.71 13.82 0.29
CA ALA A 454 30.65 14.71 -0.21
C ALA A 454 30.96 15.35 -1.59
N LYS A 455 32.19 15.24 -2.09
CA LYS A 455 32.61 15.77 -3.40
C LYS A 455 32.18 14.96 -4.62
N LYS A 456 31.72 13.72 -4.48
CA LYS A 456 31.38 12.86 -5.64
C LYS A 456 29.90 12.88 -6.06
N VAL A 457 29.05 13.61 -5.34
CA VAL A 457 27.59 13.60 -5.55
C VAL A 457 27.11 14.70 -6.51
N GLU A 458 27.92 15.73 -6.79
CA GLU A 458 27.55 16.78 -7.76
C GLU A 458 27.57 16.31 -9.22
N GLU A 459 28.26 15.21 -9.55
CA GLU A 459 28.36 14.70 -10.94
C GLU A 459 27.22 13.75 -11.36
N HIS A 460 26.30 13.37 -10.47
CA HIS A 460 25.25 12.37 -10.77
C HIS A 460 23.81 12.85 -10.50
N ILE A 461 23.61 14.16 -10.35
CA ILE A 461 22.25 14.73 -10.41
C ILE A 461 21.88 14.81 -11.90
N PRO A 462 20.83 14.11 -12.39
CA PRO A 462 20.35 14.30 -13.75
C PRO A 462 19.91 15.76 -13.86
N SER A 463 20.59 16.50 -14.74
CA SER A 463 20.31 17.89 -15.05
C SER A 463 18.84 18.06 -15.41
N LYS A 464 18.19 19.07 -14.81
CA LYS A 464 16.90 19.61 -15.24
C LYS A 464 16.90 19.85 -16.74
N ASN A 465 16.18 19.04 -17.51
CA ASN A 465 15.59 19.45 -18.77
C ASN A 465 14.10 19.12 -18.68
N VAL A 466 13.35 20.11 -18.19
CA VAL A 466 11.92 20.23 -18.42
C VAL A 466 11.82 20.93 -19.76
N GLU A 467 11.54 20.18 -20.81
CA GLU A 467 10.90 20.72 -22.00
C GLU A 467 9.46 20.23 -22.01
N GLU A 468 8.57 21.18 -21.77
CA GLU A 468 7.13 21.08 -21.96
C GLU A 468 6.84 20.75 -23.42
N HIS A 469 6.09 19.68 -23.68
CA HIS A 469 5.15 19.68 -24.78
C HIS A 469 3.87 18.96 -24.35
N HIS A 470 2.77 19.61 -24.71
CA HIS A 470 1.38 19.44 -24.29
C HIS A 470 0.77 18.05 -24.51
#